data_AF-A0A833A2G2-F1
#
_entry.id   AF-A0A833A2G2-F1
#
_cell.length_a   1.000
_cell.length_b   1.000
_cell.length_c   1.000
_cell.angle_alpha   90.00
_cell.angle_beta   90.00
_cell.angle_gamma   90.00
#
_symmetry.space_group_name_H-M   'P 1'
#
loop_
_entity.id
_entity.type
_entity.pdbx_description
1 polymer ?
#
loop_
_entity_poly.entity_id
_entity_poly.type
_entity_poly.pdbx_seq_one_letter_code
_entity_poly.pdbx_strand_id
1 'polypeptide(L)'
;MPCEIKKIEELKKLEDADYLIIHFSWWKKEKICDNAPWIDEEVPVERIFEFAKNLRIKNIVFTHIDECHGKTYEELKELEEKYKEYNIKFAYDGMKIVL
;
A
#
# COMPACT_ATOMS: atom_id res chain seq x y z
N MET A 1 10.57 -12.03 12.31
CA MET A 1 10.52 -10.56 12.44
C MET A 1 9.70 -10.08 11.25
N PRO A 2 8.64 -9.29 11.45
CA PRO A 2 8.07 -8.56 10.33
C PRO A 2 9.20 -7.72 9.71
N CYS A 3 9.19 -7.59 8.39
CA CYS A 3 10.13 -6.75 7.65
C CYS A 3 9.78 -5.28 7.94
N GLU A 4 10.10 -4.79 9.15
CA GLU A 4 9.79 -3.43 9.61
C GLU A 4 10.42 -2.41 8.65
N ILE A 5 9.58 -1.73 7.85
CA ILE A 5 10.05 -0.66 6.98
C ILE A 5 10.20 0.60 7.81
N LYS A 6 11.37 0.75 8.44
CA LYS A 6 11.64 1.86 9.36
C LYS A 6 11.58 3.24 8.71
N LYS A 7 11.74 3.33 7.37
CA LYS A 7 11.61 4.57 6.57
C LYS A 7 11.26 4.28 5.11
N ILE A 8 10.16 4.86 4.61
CA ILE A 8 9.88 5.02 3.17
C ILE A 8 10.04 6.49 2.82
N GLU A 9 10.83 6.77 1.79
CA GLU A 9 11.11 8.14 1.33
C GLU A 9 10.76 8.28 -0.16
N GLU A 10 10.32 9.47 -0.55
CA GLU A 10 10.14 9.81 -1.97
C GLU A 10 11.49 9.85 -2.67
N LEU A 11 11.68 8.99 -3.66
CA LEU A 11 12.90 8.99 -4.47
C LEU A 11 12.58 9.60 -5.83
N LYS A 12 13.21 10.74 -6.15
CA LYS A 12 12.98 11.45 -7.43
C LYS A 12 13.18 10.57 -8.67
N LYS A 13 14.03 9.55 -8.59
CA LYS A 13 14.22 8.56 -9.68
C LYS A 13 12.98 7.71 -10.00
N LEU A 14 11.95 7.75 -9.16
CA LEU A 14 10.68 7.04 -9.34
C LEU A 14 9.60 7.94 -9.99
N GLU A 15 9.95 9.18 -10.32
CA GLU A 15 9.05 10.10 -11.00
C GLU A 15 8.58 9.51 -12.34
N ASP A 16 7.27 9.61 -12.61
CA ASP A 16 6.57 9.06 -13.78
C ASP A 16 6.59 7.52 -13.93
N ALA A 17 6.96 6.77 -12.87
CA ALA A 17 6.87 5.32 -12.89
C ALA A 17 5.43 4.82 -13.13
N ASP A 18 5.25 3.79 -13.95
CA ASP A 18 3.91 3.23 -14.21
C ASP A 18 3.35 2.49 -13.00
N TYR A 19 4.19 1.85 -12.20
CA TYR A 19 3.81 1.04 -11.04
C TYR A 19 4.70 1.32 -9.83
N LEU A 20 4.08 1.51 -8.66
CA LEU A 20 4.71 1.41 -7.34
C LEU A 20 4.25 0.11 -6.70
N ILE A 21 5.16 -0.85 -6.51
CA ILE A 21 4.91 -2.07 -5.73
C ILE A 21 5.51 -1.86 -4.35
N ILE A 22 4.68 -1.89 -3.32
CA ILE A 22 5.05 -1.46 -1.97
C ILE A 22 4.32 -2.28 -0.90
N HIS A 23 4.89 -2.38 0.29
CA HIS A 23 4.24 -3.09 1.40
C HIS A 23 2.89 -2.44 1.76
N PHE A 24 1.95 -3.29 2.18
CA PHE A 24 0.72 -2.87 2.80
C PHE A 24 1.00 -2.63 4.29
N SER A 25 0.99 -1.36 4.66
CA SER A 25 1.13 -0.95 6.04
C SER A 25 -0.25 -0.84 6.69
N TRP A 26 -0.40 0.08 7.63
CA TRP A 26 -1.64 0.37 8.32
C TRP A 26 -2.40 1.53 7.67
N TRP A 27 -3.71 1.58 7.94
CA TRP A 27 -4.60 2.62 7.42
C TRP A 27 -5.22 3.39 8.57
N LYS A 28 -4.92 4.68 8.67
CA LYS A 28 -5.40 5.49 9.80
C LYS A 28 -6.91 5.64 9.78
N LYS A 29 -7.47 5.93 8.60
CA LYS A 29 -8.91 6.14 8.42
C LYS A 29 -9.73 4.86 8.60
N GLU A 30 -9.22 3.72 8.16
CA GLU A 30 -9.93 2.43 8.22
C GLU A 30 -9.66 1.66 9.52
N LYS A 31 -8.76 2.16 10.38
CA LYS A 31 -8.31 1.51 11.62
C LYS A 31 -7.80 0.08 11.40
N ILE A 32 -7.11 -0.12 10.28
CA ILE A 32 -6.51 -1.42 9.92
C ILE A 32 -5.12 -1.48 10.55
N CYS A 33 -4.83 -2.57 11.28
CA CYS A 33 -3.60 -2.75 12.07
C CYS A 33 -3.32 -1.58 13.06
N ASP A 34 -4.36 -0.89 13.55
CA ASP A 34 -4.23 0.35 14.35
C ASP A 34 -3.57 0.16 15.74
N ASN A 35 -3.48 -1.09 16.21
CA ASN A 35 -2.83 -1.48 17.46
C ASN A 35 -1.54 -2.30 17.21
N ALA A 36 -1.04 -2.35 15.98
CA ALA A 36 0.19 -3.07 15.67
C ALA A 36 1.39 -2.41 16.37
N PRO A 37 2.32 -3.19 16.97
CA PRO A 37 3.44 -2.63 17.74
C PRO A 37 4.43 -1.82 16.90
N TRP A 38 4.39 -1.95 15.57
CA TRP A 38 5.24 -1.22 14.62
C TRP A 38 4.54 -0.01 13.96
N ILE A 39 3.34 0.38 14.40
CA ILE A 39 2.57 1.46 13.78
C ILE A 39 3.32 2.81 13.74
N ASP A 40 4.12 3.08 14.76
CA ASP A 40 4.94 4.31 14.85
C ASP A 40 6.20 4.26 13.97
N GLU A 41 6.59 3.06 13.52
CA GLU A 41 7.76 2.85 12.67
C GLU A 41 7.41 2.77 11.18
N GLU A 42 6.19 2.38 10.84
CA GLU A 42 5.73 2.25 9.46
C GLU A 42 5.02 3.49 8.92
N VAL A 43 5.13 3.68 7.61
CA VAL A 43 4.49 4.78 6.90
C VAL A 43 3.02 4.42 6.62
N PRO A 44 2.04 5.24 7.02
CA PRO A 44 0.63 4.95 6.74
C PRO A 44 0.33 4.98 5.24
N VAL A 45 -0.67 4.22 4.82
CA VAL A 45 -1.08 4.16 3.40
C VAL A 45 -1.45 5.54 2.84
N GLU A 46 -2.04 6.42 3.64
CA GLU A 46 -2.35 7.78 3.21
C GLU A 46 -1.10 8.55 2.76
N ARG A 47 0.06 8.29 3.37
CA ARG A 47 1.32 8.91 2.96
C ARG A 47 1.87 8.29 1.67
N ILE A 48 1.65 7.00 1.45
CA ILE A 48 1.96 6.33 0.18
C ILE A 48 1.18 6.95 -0.98
N PHE A 49 -0.08 7.33 -0.75
CA PHE A 49 -0.89 8.03 -1.75
C PHE A 49 -0.34 9.41 -2.10
N GLU A 50 0.12 10.15 -1.10
CA GLU A 50 0.79 11.44 -1.32
C GLU A 50 2.07 11.27 -2.14
N PHE A 51 2.87 10.24 -1.84
CA PHE A 51 4.08 9.91 -2.60
C PHE A 51 3.77 9.60 -4.06
N ALA A 52 2.80 8.72 -4.31
CA ALA A 52 2.39 8.34 -5.66
C ALA A 52 1.90 9.56 -6.45
N LYS A 53 1.12 10.44 -5.81
CA LYS A 53 0.65 11.68 -6.43
C LYS A 53 1.80 12.65 -6.75
N ASN A 54 2.71 12.88 -5.81
CA ASN A 54 3.86 13.79 -5.99
C ASN A 54 4.79 13.32 -7.11
N LEU A 55 5.01 12.00 -7.19
CA LEU A 55 5.87 11.36 -8.19
C LEU A 55 5.13 11.02 -9.50
N ARG A 56 3.83 11.36 -9.63
CA ARG A 56 2.99 11.05 -10.80
C ARG A 56 2.96 9.56 -11.18
N ILE A 57 3.00 8.71 -10.16
CA ILE A 57 2.90 7.26 -10.32
C ILE A 57 1.46 6.90 -10.68
N LYS A 58 1.29 6.06 -11.69
CA LYS A 58 -0.05 5.76 -12.24
C LYS A 58 -0.80 4.67 -11.48
N ASN A 59 -0.09 3.66 -10.97
CA ASN A 59 -0.67 2.48 -10.33
C ASN A 59 0.08 2.13 -9.04
N ILE A 60 -0.65 1.73 -8.00
CA ILE A 60 -0.07 1.26 -6.74
C ILE A 60 -0.47 -0.21 -6.54
N VAL A 61 0.49 -1.06 -6.18
CA VAL A 61 0.26 -2.47 -5.86
C VAL A 61 0.78 -2.74 -4.46
N PHE A 62 -0.15 -2.95 -3.53
CA PHE A 62 0.17 -3.33 -2.16
C PHE A 62 0.49 -4.82 -2.08
N THR A 63 1.62 -5.16 -1.45
CA THR A 63 2.05 -6.53 -1.14
C THR A 63 2.30 -6.68 0.36
N HIS A 64 2.85 -7.80 0.84
CA HIS A 64 3.11 -8.00 2.28
C HIS A 64 1.85 -7.81 3.13
N ILE A 65 0.77 -8.50 2.75
CA ILE A 65 -0.51 -8.43 3.47
C ILE A 65 -0.43 -9.40 4.65
N ASP A 66 -0.24 -8.86 5.84
CA ASP A 66 -0.18 -9.62 7.10
C ASP A 66 -1.54 -9.89 7.75
N GLU A 67 -1.58 -10.84 8.67
CA GLU A 67 -2.78 -11.25 9.42
C GLU A 67 -3.45 -10.08 10.17
N CYS A 68 -2.67 -9.10 10.64
CA CYS A 68 -3.22 -7.96 11.38
C CYS A 68 -4.19 -7.13 10.54
N HIS A 69 -4.08 -7.18 9.20
CA HIS A 69 -4.98 -6.44 8.35
C HIS A 69 -6.41 -6.97 8.50
N GLY A 70 -6.57 -8.26 8.82
CA GLY A 70 -7.86 -8.87 9.12
C GLY A 70 -8.86 -8.74 7.99
N LYS A 71 -8.39 -8.72 6.74
CA LYS A 71 -9.21 -8.53 5.53
C LYS A 71 -9.24 -9.81 4.70
N THR A 72 -10.44 -10.18 4.24
CA THR A 72 -10.58 -11.19 3.18
C THR A 72 -10.20 -10.60 1.82
N TYR A 73 -10.04 -11.46 0.83
CA TYR A 73 -9.80 -11.03 -0.54
C TYR A 73 -10.90 -10.09 -1.07
N GLU A 74 -12.16 -10.39 -0.76
CA GLU A 74 -13.32 -9.58 -1.15
C GLU A 74 -13.29 -8.21 -0.49
N GLU A 75 -12.96 -8.12 0.80
CA GLU A 75 -12.83 -6.84 1.49
C GLU A 75 -11.67 -6.00 0.93
N LEU A 76 -10.57 -6.63 0.53
CA LEU A 76 -9.48 -5.94 -0.17
C LEU A 76 -9.96 -5.38 -1.52
N LYS A 77 -10.84 -6.10 -2.24
CA LYS A 77 -11.46 -5.60 -3.48
C LYS A 77 -12.39 -4.41 -3.24
N GLU A 78 -13.14 -4.41 -2.14
CA GLU A 78 -13.94 -3.26 -1.75
C GLU A 78 -13.07 -2.03 -1.45
N LEU A 79 -11.90 -2.23 -0.83
CA LEU A 79 -10.92 -1.16 -0.63
C LEU A 79 -10.34 -0.64 -1.96
N GLU A 80 -10.06 -1.52 -2.93
CA GLU A 80 -9.64 -1.10 -4.28
C GLU A 80 -10.67 -0.15 -4.93
N GLU A 81 -11.97 -0.49 -4.86
CA GLU A 81 -13.03 0.36 -5.41
C GLU A 81 -13.18 1.67 -4.62
N LYS A 82 -13.09 1.60 -3.28
CA LYS A 82 -13.17 2.77 -2.40
C LYS A 82 -12.08 3.80 -2.71
N TYR A 83 -10.87 3.35 -3.05
CA TYR A 83 -9.71 4.19 -3.35
C TYR A 83 -9.34 4.18 -4.83
N LYS A 84 -10.31 3.97 -5.73
CA LYS A 84 -10.07 3.89 -7.18
C LYS A 84 -9.36 5.10 -7.78
N GLU A 85 -9.48 6.28 -7.16
CA GLU A 85 -8.79 7.50 -7.61
C GLU A 85 -7.25 7.38 -7.57
N TYR A 86 -6.73 6.45 -6.75
CA TYR A 86 -5.31 6.16 -6.61
C TYR A 86 -4.86 4.91 -7.40
N ASN A 87 -5.76 4.27 -8.15
CA ASN A 87 -5.50 3.04 -8.91
C ASN A 87 -4.75 1.97 -8.10
N ILE A 88 -5.25 1.66 -6.91
CA ILE A 88 -4.63 0.67 -6.03
C ILE A 88 -5.04 -0.75 -6.40
N LYS A 89 -4.15 -1.71 -6.16
CA LYS A 89 -4.45 -3.14 -6.17
C LYS A 89 -3.77 -3.84 -4.99
N PHE A 90 -4.39 -4.89 -4.49
CA PHE A 90 -3.75 -5.80 -3.54
C PHE A 90 -3.22 -7.02 -4.27
N ALA A 91 -1.93 -7.29 -4.08
CA ALA A 91 -1.25 -8.45 -4.64
C ALA A 91 -1.76 -9.74 -3.99
N TYR A 92 -1.75 -10.81 -4.78
CA TYR A 92 -2.04 -12.17 -4.33
C TYR A 92 -1.13 -13.14 -5.07
N ASP A 93 -0.93 -14.31 -4.49
CA ASP A 93 -0.04 -15.33 -5.07
C ASP A 93 -0.54 -15.76 -6.45
N GLY A 94 0.36 -15.69 -7.44
CA GLY A 94 0.04 -15.99 -8.84
C GLY A 94 -0.55 -14.82 -9.64
N MET A 95 -0.71 -13.63 -9.03
CA MET A 95 -1.10 -12.43 -9.76
C MET A 95 -0.12 -12.11 -10.89
N LYS A 96 -0.66 -11.74 -12.06
CA LYS A 96 0.10 -11.26 -13.21
C LYS A 96 -0.35 -9.85 -13.57
N ILE A 97 0.62 -8.95 -13.73
CA ILE A 97 0.39 -7.61 -14.26
C ILE A 97 0.75 -7.64 -15.74
N VAL A 98 -0.19 -7.25 -16.58
CA VAL A 98 0.03 -7.05 -18.02
C VAL A 98 0.33 -5.57 -18.20
N LEU A 99 1.49 -5.27 -18.79
CA LEU A 99 2.00 -3.92 -19.05
C LEU A 99 1.46 -3.36 -20.36
#